data_AF-A0A0D2KK33-F1
#
_entry.id   AF-A0A0D2KK33-F1
#
_cell.length_a   1.000
_cell.length_b   1.000
_cell.length_c   1.000
_cell.angle_alpha   90.00
_cell.angle_beta   90.00
_cell.angle_gamma   90.00
#
_symmetry.space_group_name_H-M   'P 1'
#
loop_
_entity.id
_entity.type
_entity.pdbx_description
1 polymer ?
#
loop_
_entity_poly.entity_id
_entity_poly.type
_entity_poly.pdbx_seq_one_letter_code
_entity_poly.pdbx_strand_id
1 'polypeptide(L)'
;ATEAENKEDREIVCEEVFCDVTGRLDAAARERLGVHEDVSFYQVLAPYYLQDTNAADALLYFCKRLWGQSIVGAIFALLLHRWLLLRPEAGGIEQRQKHVHVLMLGCRQLFLGDVQSGSRRFQPLFDFVAQGIALAPNRGPLDGLPAQARAEVLKVAAAYLPYYEPAEAVRQLLEDFPSASHTLAEGGHTPGEGTDFVVAEITDTIPRVKSEQGLLSYLRTLIALGPTLRVRGLGVTTRLRLQSELYSLASRGPPHYAPRDVRLAARQVLDALFPLGRRSRQLVRLAFWLLNPLSGLLLLPVRFNTWLVSLVGALLGWLLRVLNRLLRRRPPAAASDKQLAVPVVAAEATAAAAAAAAQRRR
;
A
#
# COMPACT_ATOMS: atom_id res chain seq x y z
N ALA A 1 33.50 13.84 6.00
CA ALA A 1 32.49 14.01 7.08
C ALA A 1 33.12 14.13 8.47
N THR A 2 33.87 13.16 8.99
CA THR A 2 34.41 13.23 10.37
C THR A 2 35.43 14.34 10.63
N GLU A 3 36.02 14.90 9.58
CA GLU A 3 36.98 16.01 9.61
C GLU A 3 36.33 17.38 9.40
N ALA A 4 35.04 17.43 9.06
CA ALA A 4 34.37 18.70 8.84
C ALA A 4 34.09 19.40 10.17
N GLU A 5 34.51 20.66 10.27
CA GLU A 5 34.43 21.48 11.48
C GLU A 5 32.96 21.78 11.83
N ASN A 6 32.16 22.17 10.84
CA ASN A 6 30.76 22.54 11.03
C ASN A 6 29.81 21.34 10.98
N LYS A 7 28.70 21.43 11.73
CA LYS A 7 27.65 20.41 11.71
C LYS A 7 26.95 20.31 10.35
N GLU A 8 26.73 21.45 9.71
CA GLU A 8 26.05 21.55 8.41
C GLU A 8 26.87 20.86 7.31
N ASP A 9 28.18 21.12 7.26
CA ASP A 9 29.10 20.46 6.31
C ASP A 9 29.10 18.93 6.50
N ARG A 10 29.00 18.46 7.76
CA ARG A 10 28.87 17.03 8.04
C ARG A 10 27.56 16.47 7.52
N GLU A 11 26.47 17.20 7.67
CA GLU A 11 25.15 16.79 7.17
C GLU A 11 25.18 16.70 5.65
N ILE A 12 25.63 17.75 4.94
CA ILE A 12 25.71 17.80 3.47
C ILE A 12 26.47 16.59 2.92
N VAL A 13 27.67 16.31 3.43
CA VAL A 13 28.46 15.15 2.96
C VAL A 13 27.74 13.83 3.22
N CYS A 14 27.02 13.69 4.34
CA CYS A 14 26.23 12.50 4.60
C CYS A 14 25.02 12.39 3.65
N GLU A 15 24.40 13.50 3.26
CA GLU A 15 23.29 13.51 2.29
C GLU A 15 23.78 13.09 0.91
N GLU A 16 24.94 13.60 0.47
CA GLU A 16 25.56 13.21 -0.80
C GLU A 16 25.87 11.72 -0.83
N VAL A 17 26.54 11.20 0.20
CA VAL A 17 26.83 9.77 0.33
C VAL A 17 25.54 8.94 0.33
N PHE A 18 24.48 9.42 0.99
CA PHE A 18 23.20 8.73 0.97
C PHE A 18 22.57 8.70 -0.43
N CYS A 19 22.65 9.80 -1.18
CA CYS A 19 22.18 9.85 -2.56
C CYS A 19 22.95 8.88 -3.44
N ASP A 20 24.27 8.79 -3.29
CA ASP A 20 25.12 7.87 -4.04
C ASP A 20 24.79 6.40 -3.72
N VAL A 21 24.67 6.07 -2.43
CA VAL A 21 24.37 4.70 -1.96
C VAL A 21 22.98 4.24 -2.40
N THR A 22 22.01 5.16 -2.44
CA THR A 22 20.65 4.86 -2.91
C THR A 22 20.48 4.96 -4.43
N GLY A 23 21.46 5.53 -5.11
CA GLY A 23 21.54 5.65 -6.57
C GLY A 23 21.50 4.30 -7.27
N ARG A 24 21.05 4.32 -8.53
CA ARG A 24 21.08 3.15 -9.41
C ARG A 24 22.48 2.99 -9.99
N LEU A 25 22.90 1.74 -10.18
CA LEU A 25 24.12 1.43 -10.91
C LEU A 25 23.98 1.86 -12.38
N ASP A 26 25.02 2.52 -12.90
CA ASP A 26 25.13 2.85 -14.30
C ASP A 26 25.38 1.59 -15.15
N ALA A 27 25.19 1.70 -16.47
CA ALA A 27 25.36 0.56 -17.36
C ALA A 27 26.79 -0.01 -17.33
N ALA A 28 27.79 0.86 -17.17
CA ALA A 28 29.19 0.46 -17.10
C ALA A 28 29.51 -0.31 -15.81
N ALA A 29 29.06 0.13 -14.63
CA ALA A 29 29.26 -0.64 -13.40
C ALA A 29 28.51 -1.96 -13.43
N ARG A 30 27.29 -2.00 -13.99
CA ARG A 30 26.52 -3.23 -14.16
C ARG A 30 27.25 -4.27 -15.00
N GLU A 31 27.81 -3.87 -16.13
CA GLU A 31 28.61 -4.75 -16.99
C GLU A 31 29.85 -5.28 -16.26
N ARG A 32 30.57 -4.41 -15.54
CA ARG A 32 31.75 -4.80 -14.76
C ARG A 32 31.45 -5.77 -13.61
N LEU A 33 30.28 -5.62 -13.01
CA LEU A 33 29.84 -6.47 -11.89
C LEU A 33 29.07 -7.71 -12.35
N GLY A 34 28.78 -7.86 -13.65
CA GLY A 34 27.99 -8.95 -14.18
C GLY A 34 26.52 -8.94 -13.70
N VAL A 35 25.98 -7.77 -13.36
CA VAL A 35 24.62 -7.61 -12.85
C VAL A 35 23.72 -7.12 -13.98
N HIS A 36 22.77 -7.95 -14.40
CA HIS A 36 21.86 -7.62 -15.50
C HIS A 36 20.60 -6.85 -15.08
N GLU A 37 20.30 -6.81 -13.78
CA GLU A 37 19.11 -6.14 -13.24
C GLU A 37 19.38 -4.66 -12.89
N ASP A 38 18.31 -3.87 -12.80
CA ASP A 38 18.35 -2.49 -12.33
C ASP A 38 18.53 -2.48 -10.79
N VAL A 39 19.79 -2.48 -10.36
CA VAL A 39 20.17 -2.61 -8.94
C VAL A 39 20.72 -1.30 -8.39
N SER A 40 20.41 -1.00 -7.13
CA SER A 40 20.98 0.16 -6.41
C SER A 40 22.35 -0.17 -5.80
N PHE A 41 23.22 0.83 -5.63
CA PHE A 41 24.57 0.64 -5.08
C PHE A 41 24.58 -0.12 -3.74
N TYR A 42 23.67 0.21 -2.81
CA TYR A 42 23.61 -0.47 -1.52
C TYR A 42 23.39 -1.98 -1.61
N GLN A 43 22.70 -2.46 -2.65
CA GLN A 43 22.42 -3.89 -2.82
C GLN A 43 23.68 -4.67 -3.22
N VAL A 44 24.68 -4.00 -3.81
CA VAL A 44 26.00 -4.57 -4.11
C VAL A 44 26.95 -4.39 -2.93
N LEU A 45 26.91 -3.23 -2.28
CA LEU A 45 27.81 -2.91 -1.17
C LEU A 45 27.50 -3.72 0.10
N ALA A 46 26.23 -3.99 0.41
CA ALA A 46 25.88 -4.74 1.62
C ALA A 46 26.42 -6.19 1.62
N PRO A 47 26.36 -6.95 0.51
CA PRO A 47 27.09 -8.22 0.39
C PRO A 47 28.61 -8.08 0.49
N TYR A 48 29.20 -7.02 -0.05
CA TYR A 48 30.64 -6.76 0.07
C TYR A 48 31.06 -6.61 1.53
N TYR A 49 30.36 -5.79 2.32
CA TYR A 49 30.64 -5.63 3.76
C TYR A 49 30.34 -6.89 4.58
N LEU A 50 29.48 -7.79 4.10
CA LEU A 50 29.32 -9.10 4.73
C LEU A 50 30.57 -9.97 4.53
N GLN A 51 31.26 -9.85 3.41
CA GLN A 51 32.46 -10.64 3.08
C GLN A 51 33.72 -10.05 3.74
N ASP A 52 33.93 -8.74 3.60
CA ASP A 52 35.07 -8.00 4.15
C ASP A 52 34.73 -7.37 5.51
N THR A 53 35.08 -8.09 6.57
CA THR A 53 34.80 -7.63 7.95
C THR A 53 35.62 -6.41 8.34
N ASN A 54 36.85 -6.27 7.82
CA ASN A 54 37.70 -5.13 8.14
C ASN A 54 37.10 -3.84 7.57
N ALA A 55 36.60 -3.90 6.34
CA ALA A 55 35.87 -2.79 5.73
C ALA A 55 34.57 -2.46 6.49
N ALA A 56 33.84 -3.48 6.95
CA ALA A 56 32.61 -3.30 7.72
C ALA A 56 32.87 -2.66 9.10
N ASP A 57 33.92 -3.09 9.80
CA ASP A 57 34.33 -2.50 11.08
C ASP A 57 34.82 -1.06 10.92
N ALA A 58 35.58 -0.76 9.86
CA ALA A 58 35.97 0.60 9.53
C ALA A 58 34.74 1.49 9.27
N LEU A 59 33.76 1.01 8.49
CA LEU A 59 32.52 1.74 8.25
C LEU A 59 31.70 1.93 9.54
N LEU A 60 31.63 0.90 10.39
CA LEU A 60 30.98 0.99 11.70
C LEU A 60 31.65 2.06 12.57
N TYR A 61 32.98 2.15 12.58
CA TYR A 61 33.72 3.17 13.32
C TYR A 61 33.33 4.59 12.86
N PHE A 62 33.23 4.84 11.56
CA PHE A 62 32.79 6.14 11.04
C PHE A 62 31.32 6.43 11.38
N CYS A 63 30.43 5.45 11.23
CA CYS A 63 29.02 5.58 11.59
C CYS A 63 28.85 5.94 13.08
N LYS A 64 29.62 5.32 13.98
CA LYS A 64 29.62 5.62 15.43
C LYS A 64 29.91 7.08 15.72
N ARG A 65 30.87 7.68 15.02
CA ARG A 65 31.25 9.09 15.19
C ARG A 65 30.21 10.06 14.63
N LEU A 66 29.35 9.58 13.73
CA LEU A 66 28.37 10.40 13.03
C LEU A 66 26.91 10.07 13.41
N TRP A 67 26.67 9.27 14.46
CA TRP A 67 25.31 8.90 14.90
C TRP A 67 24.42 10.07 15.27
N GLY A 68 24.99 11.24 15.57
CA GLY A 68 24.22 12.47 15.80
C GLY A 68 23.53 13.02 14.55
N GLN A 69 23.86 12.51 13.36
CA GLN A 69 23.29 12.97 12.09
C GLN A 69 22.09 12.13 11.67
N SER A 70 21.06 12.79 11.15
CA SER A 70 19.74 12.20 10.86
C SER A 70 19.76 11.10 9.78
N ILE A 71 20.67 11.18 8.81
CA ILE A 71 20.73 10.28 7.66
C ILE A 71 21.67 9.09 7.89
N VAL A 72 22.59 9.19 8.86
CA VAL A 72 23.61 8.16 9.10
C VAL A 72 22.97 6.85 9.54
N GLY A 73 21.87 6.88 10.30
CA GLY A 73 21.10 5.68 10.63
C GLY A 73 20.61 4.93 9.37
N ALA A 74 20.15 5.68 8.36
CA ALA A 74 19.69 5.12 7.09
C ALA A 74 20.84 4.52 6.27
N ILE A 75 21.98 5.22 6.14
CA ILE A 75 23.19 4.69 5.48
C ILE A 75 23.66 3.41 6.18
N PHE A 76 23.70 3.45 7.51
CA PHE A 76 24.10 2.33 8.36
C PHE A 76 23.21 1.10 8.13
N ALA A 77 21.90 1.28 8.06
CA ALA A 77 20.97 0.21 7.73
C ALA A 77 21.18 -0.34 6.32
N LEU A 78 21.38 0.52 5.31
CA LEU A 78 21.56 0.10 3.93
C LEU A 78 22.83 -0.73 3.72
N LEU A 79 23.93 -0.36 4.38
CA LEU A 79 25.25 -0.96 4.12
C LEU A 79 25.60 -2.11 5.06
N LEU A 80 25.21 -2.05 6.34
CA LEU A 80 25.67 -3.00 7.36
C LEU A 80 24.61 -4.00 7.84
N HIS A 81 23.38 -3.96 7.30
CA HIS A 81 22.31 -4.86 7.73
C HIS A 81 22.67 -6.34 7.64
N ARG A 82 23.29 -6.78 6.53
CA ARG A 82 23.66 -8.19 6.35
C ARG A 82 24.73 -8.62 7.34
N TRP A 83 25.77 -7.81 7.48
CA TRP A 83 26.90 -8.11 8.36
C TRP A 83 26.48 -8.20 9.83
N LEU A 84 25.72 -7.22 10.34
CA LEU A 84 25.28 -7.19 11.75
C LEU A 84 24.25 -8.27 12.11
N LEU A 85 23.34 -8.59 11.19
CA LEU A 85 22.27 -9.55 11.45
C LEU A 85 22.69 -11.00 11.21
N LEU A 86 23.63 -11.26 10.29
CA LEU A 86 24.09 -12.63 10.01
C LEU A 86 25.33 -13.04 10.81
N ARG A 87 26.19 -12.11 11.24
CA ARG A 87 27.39 -12.44 12.02
C ARG A 87 27.16 -12.13 13.51
N PRO A 88 27.20 -13.15 14.40
CA PRO A 88 26.99 -12.95 15.84
C PRO A 88 28.04 -12.04 16.50
N GLU A 89 29.27 -12.05 15.99
CA GLU A 89 30.42 -11.33 16.55
C GLU A 89 30.54 -9.88 16.03
N ALA A 90 29.72 -9.49 15.06
CA ALA A 90 29.82 -8.18 14.40
C ALA A 90 29.61 -7.01 15.37
N GLY A 91 30.51 -6.02 15.32
CA GLY A 91 30.47 -4.81 16.15
C GLY A 91 30.80 -5.03 17.64
N GLY A 92 31.15 -6.26 18.03
CA GLY A 92 31.44 -6.62 19.42
C GLY A 92 30.17 -6.98 20.21
N ILE A 93 30.25 -8.09 20.94
CA ILE A 93 29.11 -8.72 21.64
C ILE A 93 28.42 -7.74 22.60
N GLU A 94 29.19 -6.94 23.34
CA GLU A 94 28.65 -5.99 24.33
C GLU A 94 27.84 -4.84 23.70
N GLN A 95 28.21 -4.39 22.50
CA GLN A 95 27.59 -3.24 21.84
C GLN A 95 26.54 -3.65 20.81
N ARG A 96 26.39 -4.94 20.54
CA ARG A 96 25.52 -5.49 19.49
C ARG A 96 24.08 -5.03 19.62
N GLN A 97 23.54 -4.99 20.84
CA GLN A 97 22.19 -4.48 21.11
C GLN A 97 22.02 -3.03 20.63
N LYS A 98 23.01 -2.17 20.88
CA LYS A 98 22.98 -0.76 20.46
C LYS A 98 23.06 -0.63 18.95
N HIS A 99 23.90 -1.44 18.30
CA HIS A 99 24.04 -1.41 16.84
C HIS A 99 22.76 -1.88 16.16
N VAL A 100 22.17 -2.99 16.58
CA VAL A 100 20.90 -3.46 16.01
C VAL A 100 19.78 -2.44 16.24
N HIS A 101 19.75 -1.77 17.40
CA HIS A 101 18.79 -0.70 17.65
C HIS A 101 18.92 0.45 16.64
N VAL A 102 20.14 0.97 16.43
CA VAL A 102 20.38 2.05 15.45
C VAL A 102 20.06 1.60 14.02
N LEU A 103 20.41 0.36 13.68
CA LEU A 103 20.09 -0.25 12.38
C LEU A 103 18.57 -0.29 12.16
N MET A 104 17.81 -0.73 13.16
CA MET A 104 16.35 -0.79 13.10
C MET A 104 15.71 0.60 13.05
N LEU A 105 16.26 1.61 13.72
CA LEU A 105 15.83 3.01 13.55
C LEU A 105 16.04 3.49 12.10
N GLY A 106 17.18 3.18 11.51
CA GLY A 106 17.47 3.45 10.10
C GLY A 106 16.49 2.77 9.14
N CYS A 107 16.22 1.46 9.35
CA CYS A 107 15.21 0.74 8.58
C CYS A 107 13.83 1.40 8.68
N ARG A 108 13.40 1.81 9.89
CA ARG A 108 12.11 2.50 10.06
C ARG A 108 12.05 3.81 9.27
N GLN A 109 13.13 4.59 9.28
CA GLN A 109 13.20 5.85 8.53
C GLN A 109 13.08 5.61 7.02
N LEU A 110 13.83 4.64 6.49
CA LEU A 110 13.81 4.26 5.07
C LEU A 110 12.44 3.75 4.64
N PHE A 111 11.88 2.81 5.39
CA PHE A 111 10.59 2.21 5.05
C PHE A 111 9.44 3.21 5.17
N LEU A 112 9.47 4.09 6.19
CA LEU A 112 8.50 5.18 6.26
C LEU A 112 8.63 6.13 5.07
N GLY A 113 9.85 6.41 4.61
CA GLY A 113 10.10 7.21 3.41
C GLY A 113 9.50 6.58 2.14
N ASP A 114 9.63 5.27 1.99
CA ASP A 114 8.99 4.51 0.89
C ASP A 114 7.47 4.59 0.98
N VAL A 115 6.89 4.33 2.16
CA VAL A 115 5.44 4.45 2.40
C VAL A 115 4.94 5.86 2.05
N GLN A 116 5.65 6.90 2.52
CA GLN A 116 5.27 8.30 2.30
C GLN A 116 5.38 8.73 0.84
N SER A 117 6.40 8.25 0.12
CA SER A 117 6.60 8.55 -1.30
C SER A 117 5.76 7.69 -2.24
N GLY A 118 5.17 6.59 -1.74
CA GLY A 118 4.51 5.60 -2.58
C GLY A 118 5.48 4.79 -3.44
N SER A 119 6.77 4.77 -3.09
CA SER A 119 7.81 4.03 -3.81
C SER A 119 8.25 2.78 -3.03
N ARG A 120 8.85 1.82 -3.73
CA ARG A 120 9.34 0.56 -3.14
C ARG A 120 10.85 0.40 -3.37
N ARG A 121 11.62 1.47 -3.17
CA ARG A 121 13.06 1.49 -3.44
C ARG A 121 13.83 0.58 -2.48
N PHE A 122 13.35 0.45 -1.25
CA PHE A 122 13.99 -0.33 -0.20
C PHE A 122 13.34 -1.70 0.00
N GLN A 123 12.54 -2.17 -0.97
CA GLN A 123 11.98 -3.53 -0.97
C GLN A 123 13.06 -4.61 -0.73
N PRO A 124 14.23 -4.60 -1.39
CA PRO A 124 15.26 -5.63 -1.12
C PRO A 124 15.78 -5.64 0.32
N LEU A 125 15.82 -4.48 0.98
CA LEU A 125 16.19 -4.38 2.39
C LEU A 125 15.06 -4.93 3.27
N PHE A 126 13.80 -4.60 2.95
CA PHE A 126 12.64 -5.14 3.64
C PHE A 126 12.58 -6.67 3.52
N ASP A 127 12.71 -7.21 2.31
CA ASP A 127 12.67 -8.66 2.05
C ASP A 127 13.75 -9.38 2.86
N PHE A 128 14.95 -8.81 2.96
CA PHE A 128 16.00 -9.35 3.81
C PHE A 128 15.62 -9.33 5.31
N VAL A 129 15.12 -8.21 5.83
CA VAL A 129 14.77 -8.09 7.25
C VAL A 129 13.57 -8.97 7.61
N ALA A 130 12.53 -8.98 6.77
CA ALA A 130 11.30 -9.71 6.98
C ALA A 130 11.47 -11.20 6.67
N GLN A 131 11.78 -11.56 5.42
CA GLN A 131 11.84 -12.96 4.99
C GLN A 131 13.19 -13.62 5.31
N GLY A 132 14.28 -12.86 5.21
CA GLY A 132 15.64 -13.37 5.44
C GLY A 132 16.02 -13.52 6.92
N ILE A 133 15.38 -12.77 7.82
CA ILE A 133 15.70 -12.79 9.27
C ILE A 133 14.46 -13.10 10.12
N ALA A 134 13.43 -12.26 10.10
CA ALA A 134 12.28 -12.39 11.00
C ALA A 134 11.45 -13.67 10.76
N LEU A 135 11.21 -14.00 9.50
CA LEU A 135 10.36 -15.12 9.06
C LEU A 135 11.19 -16.25 8.43
N ALA A 136 12.50 -16.25 8.65
CA ALA A 136 13.39 -17.27 8.11
C ALA A 136 13.04 -18.65 8.70
N PRO A 137 12.99 -19.73 7.88
CA PRO A 137 12.59 -21.05 8.35
C PRO A 137 13.52 -21.60 9.42
N ASN A 138 14.82 -21.33 9.31
CA ASN A 138 15.83 -21.84 10.24
C ASN A 138 15.95 -21.03 11.54
N ARG A 139 15.32 -19.84 11.63
CA ARG A 139 15.37 -18.80 12.70
C ARG A 139 16.71 -18.51 13.40
N GLY A 140 17.80 -19.19 13.05
CA GLY A 140 19.12 -19.06 13.66
C GLY A 140 19.65 -17.62 13.71
N PRO A 141 19.53 -16.82 12.63
CA PRO A 141 19.95 -15.43 12.66
C PRO A 141 19.16 -14.58 13.68
N LEU A 142 17.86 -14.84 13.82
CA LEU A 142 16.97 -14.12 14.74
C LEU A 142 17.19 -14.56 16.20
N ASP A 143 17.31 -15.87 16.43
CA ASP A 143 17.52 -16.45 17.76
C ASP A 143 18.94 -16.16 18.29
N GLY A 144 19.90 -15.96 17.39
CA GLY A 144 21.25 -15.50 17.74
C GLY A 144 21.31 -14.03 18.17
N LEU A 145 20.24 -13.25 18.06
CA LEU A 145 20.18 -11.85 18.53
C LEU A 145 19.83 -11.77 20.02
N PRO A 146 20.32 -10.74 20.73
CA PRO A 146 19.82 -10.44 22.08
C PRO A 146 18.29 -10.21 22.05
N ALA A 147 17.60 -10.60 23.13
CA ALA A 147 16.13 -10.60 23.18
C ALA A 147 15.49 -9.24 22.82
N GLN A 148 16.09 -8.14 23.27
CA GLN A 148 15.60 -6.79 22.93
C GLN A 148 15.81 -6.46 21.45
N ALA A 149 16.96 -6.82 20.87
CA ALA A 149 17.25 -6.65 19.44
C ALA A 149 16.33 -7.49 18.56
N ARG A 150 16.03 -8.73 18.96
CA ARG A 150 15.04 -9.59 18.32
C ARG A 150 13.68 -8.90 18.26
N ALA A 151 13.21 -8.37 19.39
CA ALA A 151 11.95 -7.64 19.44
C ALA A 151 11.95 -6.44 18.46
N GLU A 152 13.03 -5.65 18.41
CA GLU A 152 13.11 -4.53 17.48
C GLU A 152 13.06 -4.95 16.00
N VAL A 153 13.72 -6.04 15.62
CA VAL A 153 13.64 -6.61 14.27
C VAL A 153 12.22 -7.02 13.93
N LEU A 154 11.55 -7.74 14.84
CA LEU A 154 10.17 -8.16 14.65
C LEU A 154 9.21 -6.98 14.54
N LYS A 155 9.39 -5.92 15.35
CA LYS A 155 8.58 -4.71 15.26
C LYS A 155 8.70 -4.07 13.89
N VAL A 156 9.92 -3.93 13.36
CA VAL A 156 10.14 -3.33 12.03
C VAL A 156 9.53 -4.19 10.93
N ALA A 157 9.69 -5.51 10.97
CA ALA A 157 9.06 -6.40 10.00
C ALA A 157 7.53 -6.27 10.06
N ALA A 158 6.93 -6.40 11.25
CA ALA A 158 5.49 -6.29 11.48
C ALA A 158 4.90 -4.96 11.01
N ALA A 159 5.57 -3.85 11.35
CA ALA A 159 5.16 -2.49 11.06
C ALA A 159 4.94 -2.22 9.56
N TYR A 160 5.76 -2.81 8.68
CA TYR A 160 5.77 -2.49 7.25
C TYR A 160 5.29 -3.62 6.34
N LEU A 161 4.97 -4.80 6.90
CA LEU A 161 4.33 -5.92 6.18
C LEU A 161 3.15 -5.47 5.29
N PRO A 162 2.17 -4.66 5.77
CA PRO A 162 1.02 -4.29 4.95
C PRO A 162 1.34 -3.44 3.71
N TYR A 163 2.52 -2.83 3.65
CA TYR A 163 2.92 -1.98 2.55
C TYR A 163 3.68 -2.75 1.45
N TYR A 164 4.60 -3.62 1.87
CA TYR A 164 5.48 -4.35 0.96
C TYR A 164 4.87 -5.66 0.46
N GLU A 165 4.08 -6.34 1.29
CA GLU A 165 3.47 -7.62 0.94
C GLU A 165 2.02 -7.48 0.47
N PRO A 166 1.55 -8.34 -0.44
CA PRO A 166 0.14 -8.40 -0.78
C PRO A 166 -0.68 -8.95 0.40
N ALA A 167 -1.94 -8.54 0.50
CA ALA A 167 -2.79 -8.85 1.64
C ALA A 167 -2.95 -10.37 1.91
N GLU A 168 -2.97 -11.20 0.87
CA GLU A 168 -3.04 -12.66 1.00
C GLU A 168 -1.75 -13.27 1.55
N ALA A 169 -0.58 -12.74 1.17
CA ALA A 169 0.68 -13.16 1.75
C ALA A 169 0.76 -12.78 3.23
N VAL A 170 0.35 -11.56 3.59
CA VAL A 170 0.31 -11.14 5.00
C VAL A 170 -0.53 -12.09 5.85
N ARG A 171 -1.65 -12.59 5.31
CA ARG A 171 -2.48 -13.58 6.01
C ARG A 171 -1.71 -14.87 6.33
N GLN A 172 -0.93 -15.39 5.38
CA GLN A 172 -0.10 -16.57 5.60
C GLN A 172 1.04 -16.28 6.57
N LEU A 173 1.73 -15.14 6.39
CA LEU A 173 2.85 -14.74 7.25
C LEU A 173 2.41 -14.48 8.70
N LEU A 174 1.15 -14.12 8.96
CA LEU A 174 0.59 -14.02 10.31
C LEU A 174 0.42 -15.35 11.02
N GLU A 175 0.32 -16.46 10.29
CA GLU A 175 0.33 -17.81 10.89
C GLU A 175 1.73 -18.14 11.43
N ASP A 176 2.76 -17.81 10.65
CA ASP A 176 4.16 -18.17 10.90
C ASP A 176 4.93 -17.11 11.71
N PHE A 177 4.29 -15.98 12.03
CA PHE A 177 4.97 -14.85 12.67
C PHE A 177 5.45 -15.23 14.07
N PRO A 178 6.76 -15.09 14.38
CA PRO A 178 7.30 -15.48 15.66
C PRO A 178 6.87 -14.53 16.79
N SER A 179 6.77 -15.08 17.99
CA SER A 179 6.65 -14.31 19.21
C SER A 179 8.02 -13.75 19.61
N ALA A 180 8.09 -12.50 20.06
CA ALA A 180 9.35 -11.91 20.53
C ALA A 180 9.91 -12.63 21.77
N SER A 181 9.04 -13.29 22.54
CA SER A 181 9.37 -13.94 23.80
C SER A 181 9.88 -15.37 23.66
N HIS A 182 9.58 -16.07 22.56
CA HIS A 182 9.88 -17.48 22.39
C HIS A 182 10.92 -17.74 21.29
N THR A 183 11.95 -18.51 21.62
CA THR A 183 12.94 -19.04 20.67
C THR A 183 12.55 -20.43 20.15
N LEU A 184 13.18 -20.89 19.06
CA LEU A 184 12.99 -22.29 18.62
C LEU A 184 13.40 -23.30 19.69
N ALA A 185 14.43 -22.99 20.48
CA ALA A 185 14.92 -23.85 21.55
C ALA A 185 13.91 -24.01 22.70
N GLU A 186 13.01 -23.05 22.89
CA GLU A 186 12.00 -23.03 23.97
C GLU A 186 10.68 -23.71 23.58
N GLY A 187 10.66 -24.47 22.48
CA GLY A 187 9.46 -25.19 22.01
C GLY A 187 8.77 -24.55 20.81
N GLY A 188 9.39 -23.55 20.19
CA GLY A 188 8.86 -22.88 19.01
C GLY A 188 7.75 -21.88 19.33
N HIS A 189 6.93 -21.56 18.32
CA HIS A 189 5.81 -20.65 18.44
C HIS A 189 4.52 -21.40 18.12
N THR A 190 3.42 -20.97 18.72
CA THR A 190 2.10 -21.47 18.30
C THR A 190 1.66 -20.72 17.04
N PRO A 191 1.02 -21.39 16.06
CA PRO A 191 0.51 -20.72 14.88
C PRO A 191 -0.40 -19.56 15.26
N GLY A 192 -0.03 -18.36 14.83
CA GLY A 192 -0.79 -17.15 15.11
C GLY A 192 -0.55 -16.43 16.44
N GLU A 193 0.39 -16.89 17.26
CA GLU A 193 0.77 -16.20 18.49
C GLU A 193 1.18 -14.74 18.23
N GLY A 194 1.92 -14.52 17.14
CA GLY A 194 2.38 -13.19 16.73
C GLY A 194 1.29 -12.26 16.19
N THR A 195 0.03 -12.72 16.05
CA THR A 195 -1.03 -11.93 15.41
C THR A 195 -1.30 -10.63 16.16
N ASP A 196 -1.46 -10.69 17.48
CA ASP A 196 -1.76 -9.50 18.28
C ASP A 196 -0.59 -8.50 18.23
N PHE A 197 0.64 -9.01 18.29
CA PHE A 197 1.86 -8.21 18.16
C PHE A 197 1.92 -7.49 16.81
N VAL A 198 1.69 -8.20 15.70
CA VAL A 198 1.71 -7.60 14.36
C VAL A 198 0.64 -6.53 14.23
N VAL A 199 -0.58 -6.80 14.68
CA VAL A 199 -1.68 -5.83 14.62
C VAL A 199 -1.42 -4.62 15.52
N ALA A 200 -0.76 -4.80 16.67
CA ALA A 200 -0.34 -3.69 17.53
C ALA A 200 0.67 -2.77 16.83
N GLU A 201 1.70 -3.33 16.20
CA GLU A 201 2.70 -2.54 15.46
C GLU A 201 2.10 -1.86 14.20
N ILE A 202 1.16 -2.53 13.51
CA ILE A 202 0.37 -1.91 12.45
C ILE A 202 -0.45 -0.73 12.99
N THR A 203 -1.06 -0.88 14.16
CA THR A 203 -1.85 0.20 14.79
C THR A 203 -0.97 1.40 15.14
N ASP A 204 0.23 1.17 15.65
CA ASP A 204 1.17 2.22 16.05
C ASP A 204 1.83 2.93 14.84
N THR A 205 1.79 2.32 13.65
CA THR A 205 2.36 2.88 12.42
C THR A 205 1.36 3.71 11.62
N ILE A 206 0.08 3.35 11.60
CA ILE A 206 -0.99 4.10 10.93
C ILE A 206 -0.92 5.63 11.17
N PRO A 207 -0.84 6.16 12.41
CA PRO A 207 -0.81 7.59 12.64
C PRO A 207 0.46 8.29 12.12
N ARG A 208 1.54 7.54 11.86
CA ARG A 208 2.80 8.07 11.31
C ARG A 208 2.76 8.22 9.79
N VAL A 209 1.86 7.49 9.12
CA VAL A 209 1.73 7.51 7.66
C VAL A 209 0.90 8.71 7.22
N LYS A 210 1.55 9.67 6.54
CA LYS A 210 0.91 10.90 6.05
C LYS A 210 0.39 10.78 4.62
N SER A 211 0.89 9.81 3.85
CA SER A 211 0.51 9.58 2.46
C SER A 211 -0.79 8.82 2.34
N GLU A 212 -1.67 9.26 1.43
CA GLU A 212 -2.92 8.56 1.11
C GLU A 212 -2.67 7.13 0.61
N GLN A 213 -1.76 6.96 -0.36
CA GLN A 213 -1.46 5.64 -0.93
C GLN A 213 -0.92 4.67 0.13
N GLY A 214 0.01 5.13 0.97
CA GLY A 214 0.51 4.36 2.10
C GLY A 214 -0.62 3.91 3.03
N LEU A 215 -1.46 4.84 3.51
CA LEU A 215 -2.60 4.50 4.38
C LEU A 215 -3.56 3.50 3.73
N LEU A 216 -3.85 3.65 2.44
CA LEU A 216 -4.73 2.72 1.72
C LEU A 216 -4.16 1.31 1.66
N SER A 217 -2.85 1.14 1.48
CA SER A 217 -2.22 -0.19 1.52
C SER A 217 -2.46 -0.88 2.86
N TYR A 218 -2.24 -0.17 3.97
CA TYR A 218 -2.47 -0.68 5.32
C TYR A 218 -3.93 -1.05 5.55
N LEU A 219 -4.86 -0.15 5.20
CA LEU A 219 -6.30 -0.39 5.40
C LEU A 219 -6.82 -1.54 4.52
N ARG A 220 -6.36 -1.68 3.28
CA ARG A 220 -6.73 -2.80 2.39
C ARG A 220 -6.29 -4.14 2.96
N THR A 221 -5.07 -4.21 3.47
CA THR A 221 -4.57 -5.40 4.15
C THR A 221 -5.42 -5.72 5.38
N LEU A 222 -5.76 -4.72 6.22
CA LEU A 222 -6.65 -4.93 7.37
C LEU A 222 -8.07 -5.38 6.98
N ILE A 223 -8.62 -4.92 5.84
CA ILE A 223 -9.91 -5.41 5.32
C ILE A 223 -9.82 -6.90 4.99
N ALA A 224 -8.77 -7.31 4.27
CA ALA A 224 -8.56 -8.71 3.89
C ALA A 224 -8.34 -9.62 5.11
N LEU A 225 -7.63 -9.12 6.12
CA LEU A 225 -7.39 -9.81 7.40
C LEU A 225 -8.62 -9.81 8.33
N GLY A 226 -9.62 -8.98 8.09
CA GLY A 226 -10.79 -8.84 8.97
C GLY A 226 -11.42 -10.16 9.43
N PRO A 227 -11.69 -11.12 8.52
CA PRO A 227 -12.22 -12.43 8.89
C PRO A 227 -11.31 -13.26 9.79
N THR A 228 -9.99 -13.29 9.53
CA THR A 228 -9.05 -14.10 10.33
C THR A 228 -8.84 -13.50 11.72
N LEU A 229 -8.72 -12.18 11.80
CA LEU A 229 -8.56 -11.46 13.08
C LEU A 229 -9.78 -11.60 14.00
N ARG A 230 -10.98 -11.77 13.43
CA ARG A 230 -12.20 -12.07 14.20
C ARG A 230 -12.18 -13.45 14.85
N VAL A 231 -11.71 -14.45 14.12
CA VAL A 231 -11.69 -15.84 14.59
C VAL A 231 -10.67 -16.01 15.72
N ARG A 232 -9.49 -15.40 15.57
CA ARG A 232 -8.42 -15.49 16.57
C ARG A 232 -8.70 -14.68 17.83
N GLY A 233 -9.35 -13.53 17.67
CA GLY A 233 -9.51 -12.57 18.76
C GLY A 233 -8.22 -11.77 18.96
N LEU A 234 -8.38 -10.45 19.03
CA LEU A 234 -7.30 -9.53 19.37
C LEU A 234 -7.32 -9.24 20.86
N GLY A 235 -6.14 -8.95 21.42
CA GLY A 235 -5.99 -8.42 22.76
C GLY A 235 -6.87 -7.18 22.95
N VAL A 236 -7.47 -7.04 24.15
CA VAL A 236 -8.43 -5.96 24.42
C VAL A 236 -7.82 -4.59 24.16
N THR A 237 -6.56 -4.39 24.55
CA THR A 237 -5.81 -3.15 24.37
C THR A 237 -5.57 -2.84 22.89
N THR A 238 -5.01 -3.79 22.14
CA THR A 238 -4.75 -3.69 20.69
C THR A 238 -6.03 -3.39 19.93
N ARG A 239 -7.11 -4.10 20.26
CA ARG A 239 -8.43 -3.91 19.68
C ARG A 239 -8.99 -2.50 19.90
N LEU A 240 -8.90 -1.98 21.14
CA LEU A 240 -9.41 -0.65 21.48
C LEU A 240 -8.58 0.46 20.82
N ARG A 241 -7.25 0.31 20.77
CA ARG A 241 -6.36 1.26 20.06
C ARG A 241 -6.65 1.30 18.58
N LEU A 242 -6.71 0.13 17.93
CA LEU A 242 -7.03 0.03 16.50
C LEU A 242 -8.40 0.64 16.20
N GLN A 243 -9.39 0.35 17.04
CA GLN A 243 -10.72 0.93 16.92
C GLN A 243 -10.69 2.47 17.03
N SER A 244 -9.94 3.03 17.99
CA SER A 244 -9.78 4.47 18.16
C SER A 244 -9.17 5.14 16.91
N GLU A 245 -8.07 4.58 16.38
CA GLU A 245 -7.40 5.10 15.19
C GLU A 245 -8.29 5.01 13.94
N LEU A 246 -9.01 3.90 13.76
CA LEU A 246 -9.94 3.76 12.65
C LEU A 246 -11.12 4.74 12.74
N TYR A 247 -11.60 5.05 13.95
CA TYR A 247 -12.62 6.07 14.12
C TYR A 247 -12.11 7.48 13.83
N SER A 248 -10.87 7.78 14.23
CA SER A 248 -10.21 9.06 13.89
C SER A 248 -10.19 9.24 12.37
N LEU A 249 -9.74 8.22 11.64
CA LEU A 249 -9.70 8.19 10.18
C LEU A 249 -11.08 8.14 9.52
N ALA A 250 -12.10 7.52 10.12
CA ALA A 250 -13.43 7.39 9.51
C ALA A 250 -14.33 8.63 9.72
N SER A 251 -14.00 9.47 10.70
CA SER A 251 -14.75 10.66 11.06
C SER A 251 -14.56 11.79 10.03
N ARG A 252 -15.48 12.76 10.01
CA ARG A 252 -15.38 13.97 9.16
C ARG A 252 -14.95 15.20 9.96
N GLY A 253 -14.50 15.02 11.21
CA GLY A 253 -14.23 16.11 12.13
C GLY A 253 -12.75 16.48 12.22
N PRO A 254 -12.43 17.68 12.74
CA PRO A 254 -11.06 18.05 13.12
C PRO A 254 -10.51 17.12 14.22
N PRO A 255 -9.18 16.95 14.34
CA PRO A 255 -8.12 17.81 13.80
C PRO A 255 -7.52 17.40 12.44
N HIS A 256 -7.87 16.25 11.87
CA HIS A 256 -7.26 15.76 10.62
C HIS A 256 -8.33 15.35 9.59
N TYR A 257 -8.32 15.99 8.43
CA TYR A 257 -9.20 15.64 7.32
C TYR A 257 -8.59 14.50 6.50
N ALA A 258 -8.85 13.25 6.89
CA ALA A 258 -8.46 12.11 6.06
C ALA A 258 -9.16 12.18 4.68
N PRO A 259 -8.46 11.87 3.57
CA PRO A 259 -9.04 11.81 2.23
C PRO A 259 -10.25 10.89 2.17
N ARG A 260 -11.16 11.14 1.20
CA ARG A 260 -12.43 10.40 1.10
C ARG A 260 -12.20 8.88 1.03
N ASP A 261 -11.21 8.45 0.27
CA ASP A 261 -10.96 7.03 0.03
C ASP A 261 -10.41 6.35 1.29
N VAL A 262 -9.51 7.02 2.02
CA VAL A 262 -9.03 6.59 3.35
C VAL A 262 -10.20 6.46 4.33
N ARG A 263 -11.12 7.43 4.38
CA ARG A 263 -12.29 7.35 5.27
C ARG A 263 -13.19 6.17 4.93
N LEU A 264 -13.40 5.90 3.63
CA LEU A 264 -14.21 4.77 3.18
C LEU A 264 -13.53 3.45 3.52
N ALA A 265 -12.22 3.33 3.28
CA ALA A 265 -11.44 2.16 3.63
C ALA A 265 -11.44 1.93 5.16
N ALA A 266 -11.25 2.96 5.98
CA ALA A 266 -11.31 2.85 7.44
C ALA A 266 -12.68 2.37 7.94
N ARG A 267 -13.79 2.83 7.31
CA ARG A 267 -15.14 2.31 7.60
C ARG A 267 -15.30 0.85 7.21
N GLN A 268 -14.74 0.45 6.07
CA GLN A 268 -14.74 -0.95 5.63
C GLN A 268 -13.94 -1.83 6.59
N VAL A 269 -12.78 -1.37 7.09
CA VAL A 269 -12.04 -2.08 8.14
C VAL A 269 -12.88 -2.22 9.41
N LEU A 270 -13.53 -1.13 9.86
CA LEU A 270 -14.44 -1.20 11.03
C LEU A 270 -15.59 -2.19 10.81
N ASP A 271 -16.18 -2.21 9.62
CA ASP A 271 -17.23 -3.18 9.26
C ASP A 271 -16.71 -4.62 9.14
N ALA A 272 -15.43 -4.79 8.77
CA ALA A 272 -14.75 -6.07 8.61
C ALA A 272 -14.15 -6.62 9.92
N LEU A 273 -13.93 -5.80 10.94
CA LEU A 273 -13.46 -6.21 12.26
C LEU A 273 -14.59 -6.22 13.30
N PHE A 274 -15.48 -5.22 13.29
CA PHE A 274 -16.48 -4.98 14.34
C PHE A 274 -17.92 -4.99 13.78
N PRO A 275 -18.49 -6.17 13.47
CA PRO A 275 -19.79 -6.26 12.79
C PRO A 275 -20.96 -5.79 13.68
N LEU A 276 -20.81 -5.86 15.00
CA LEU A 276 -21.79 -5.32 15.95
C LEU A 276 -21.92 -3.80 15.82
N GLY A 277 -20.81 -3.09 15.53
CA GLY A 277 -20.81 -1.66 15.25
C GLY A 277 -21.52 -1.29 13.94
N ARG A 278 -21.61 -2.21 12.98
CA ARG A 278 -22.41 -2.02 11.75
C ARG A 278 -23.91 -2.02 12.09
N ARG A 279 -24.35 -2.97 12.91
CA ARG A 279 -25.76 -3.08 13.35
C ARG A 279 -26.17 -1.87 14.18
N SER A 280 -25.34 -1.44 15.13
CA SER A 280 -25.65 -0.24 15.93
C SER A 280 -25.72 1.03 15.08
N ARG A 281 -24.80 1.23 14.13
CA ARG A 281 -24.86 2.37 13.18
C ARG A 281 -26.09 2.34 12.28
N GLN A 282 -26.50 1.14 11.84
CA GLN A 282 -27.74 0.96 11.07
C GLN A 282 -28.98 1.23 11.92
N LEU A 283 -28.99 0.77 13.18
CA LEU A 283 -30.07 1.03 14.13
C LEU A 283 -30.15 2.52 14.49
N VAL A 284 -29.03 3.20 14.73
CA VAL A 284 -29.01 4.65 14.96
C VAL A 284 -29.50 5.39 13.72
N ARG A 285 -29.09 4.98 12.51
CA ARG A 285 -29.57 5.58 11.27
C ARG A 285 -31.06 5.32 11.04
N LEU A 286 -31.56 4.12 11.36
CA LEU A 286 -32.98 3.78 11.35
C LEU A 286 -33.74 4.58 12.42
N ALA A 287 -33.17 4.75 13.61
CA ALA A 287 -33.75 5.53 14.69
C ALA A 287 -33.81 7.00 14.30
N PHE A 288 -32.75 7.61 13.78
CA PHE A 288 -32.81 8.98 13.24
C PHE A 288 -33.78 9.10 12.06
N TRP A 289 -33.89 8.07 11.21
CA TRP A 289 -34.87 8.06 10.13
C TRP A 289 -36.32 7.98 10.68
N LEU A 290 -36.55 7.17 11.71
CA LEU A 290 -37.84 6.99 12.37
C LEU A 290 -38.23 8.20 13.24
N LEU A 291 -37.26 8.78 13.96
CA LEU A 291 -37.41 9.89 14.90
C LEU A 291 -37.45 11.25 14.19
N ASN A 292 -37.05 11.29 12.91
CA ASN A 292 -37.14 12.46 12.05
C ASN A 292 -38.16 12.23 10.91
N PRO A 293 -39.43 11.88 11.24
CA PRO A 293 -40.46 11.53 10.25
C PRO A 293 -40.75 12.70 9.30
N LEU A 294 -40.49 13.94 9.75
CA LEU A 294 -40.71 15.16 8.98
C LEU A 294 -39.73 15.34 7.80
N SER A 295 -38.58 14.66 7.78
CA SER A 295 -37.60 14.79 6.69
C SER A 295 -37.72 13.69 5.63
N GLY A 296 -38.13 12.47 6.01
CA GLY A 296 -38.32 11.34 5.09
C GLY A 296 -39.75 11.20 4.57
N LEU A 297 -40.74 11.38 5.45
CA LEU A 297 -42.16 11.11 5.16
C LEU A 297 -42.85 12.27 4.43
N LEU A 298 -42.45 13.52 4.66
CA LEU A 298 -42.96 14.69 3.94
C LEU A 298 -42.35 14.88 2.54
N LEU A 299 -41.13 14.38 2.29
CA LEU A 299 -40.51 14.39 0.96
C LEU A 299 -40.86 13.16 0.11
N LEU A 300 -41.41 12.11 0.71
CA LEU A 300 -41.95 10.94 0.01
C LEU A 300 -43.04 11.31 -1.03
N PRO A 301 -44.06 12.11 -0.70
CA PRO A 301 -45.03 12.56 -1.70
C PRO A 301 -44.39 13.46 -2.77
N VAL A 302 -43.39 14.29 -2.43
CA VAL A 302 -42.69 15.14 -3.42
C VAL A 302 -41.84 14.29 -4.38
N ARG A 303 -41.13 13.28 -3.86
CA ARG A 303 -40.34 12.33 -4.67
C ARG A 303 -41.23 11.42 -5.52
N PHE A 304 -42.37 11.00 -4.99
CA PHE A 304 -43.36 10.24 -5.74
C PHE A 304 -44.00 11.10 -6.83
N ASN A 305 -44.36 12.35 -6.52
CA ASN A 305 -44.95 13.27 -7.47
C ASN A 305 -43.98 13.65 -8.59
N THR A 306 -42.70 13.91 -8.28
CA THR A 306 -41.67 14.17 -9.32
C THR A 306 -41.39 12.94 -10.19
N TRP A 307 -41.38 11.74 -9.62
CA TRP A 307 -41.27 10.50 -10.40
C TRP A 307 -42.49 10.30 -11.30
N LEU A 308 -43.71 10.53 -10.79
CA LEU A 308 -44.96 10.39 -11.52
C LEU A 308 -45.10 11.44 -12.64
N VAL A 309 -44.72 12.70 -12.38
CA VAL A 309 -44.64 13.75 -13.41
C VAL A 309 -43.62 13.41 -14.49
N SER A 310 -42.47 12.83 -14.13
CA SER A 310 -41.48 12.38 -15.13
C SER A 310 -42.00 11.22 -15.99
N LEU A 311 -42.78 10.32 -15.41
CA LEU A 311 -43.41 9.19 -16.10
C LEU A 311 -44.52 9.65 -17.05
N VAL A 312 -45.39 10.55 -16.58
CA VAL A 312 -46.44 11.17 -17.40
C VAL A 312 -45.83 12.00 -18.52
N GLY A 313 -44.78 12.78 -18.23
CA GLY A 313 -44.04 13.54 -19.26
C GLY A 313 -43.38 12.64 -20.30
N ALA A 314 -42.80 11.51 -19.88
CA ALA A 314 -42.22 10.52 -20.79
C ALA A 314 -43.28 9.83 -21.67
N LEU A 315 -44.43 9.48 -21.08
CA LEU A 315 -45.59 8.91 -21.79
C LEU A 315 -46.19 9.90 -22.79
N LEU A 316 -46.39 11.15 -22.38
CA LEU A 316 -46.93 12.20 -23.25
C LEU A 316 -45.96 12.52 -24.39
N GLY A 317 -44.66 12.60 -24.09
CA GLY A 317 -43.60 12.78 -25.10
C GLY A 317 -43.45 11.61 -26.05
N TRP A 318 -43.76 10.37 -25.60
CA TRP A 318 -43.84 9.20 -26.46
C TRP A 318 -45.08 9.22 -27.35
N LEU A 319 -46.26 9.53 -26.78
CA LEU A 319 -47.52 9.69 -27.50
C LEU A 319 -47.44 10.77 -28.59
N LEU A 320 -46.87 11.94 -28.29
CA LEU A 320 -46.65 13.01 -29.27
C LEU A 320 -45.71 12.58 -30.39
N ARG A 321 -44.67 11.79 -30.08
CA ARG A 321 -43.78 11.22 -31.10
C ARG A 321 -44.48 10.19 -31.98
N VAL A 322 -45.35 9.36 -31.42
CA VAL A 322 -46.17 8.40 -32.17
C VAL A 322 -47.19 9.12 -33.05
N LEU A 323 -47.87 10.14 -32.51
CA LEU A 323 -48.85 10.94 -33.25
C LEU A 323 -48.19 11.72 -34.40
N ASN A 324 -47.02 12.31 -34.19
CA ASN A 324 -46.24 12.98 -35.24
C ASN A 324 -45.76 11.99 -36.31
N ARG A 325 -45.41 10.75 -35.93
CA ARG A 325 -45.11 9.67 -36.89
C ARG A 325 -46.33 9.25 -37.70
N LEU A 326 -47.52 9.26 -37.11
CA LEU A 326 -48.78 8.95 -37.79
C LEU A 326 -49.24 10.10 -38.70
N LEU A 327 -49.12 11.35 -38.25
CA LEU A 327 -49.42 12.56 -39.04
C LEU A 327 -48.45 12.78 -40.20
N ARG A 328 -47.21 12.27 -40.12
CA ARG A 328 -46.24 12.25 -41.23
C ARG A 328 -46.42 11.10 -42.21
N ARG A 329 -47.34 10.17 -41.98
CA ARG A 329 -47.75 9.21 -43.02
C ARG A 329 -48.75 9.90 -43.96
N ARG A 330 -48.23 10.62 -44.96
CA ARG A 330 -49.02 10.91 -46.16
C ARG A 330 -49.30 9.60 -46.91
N PRO A 331 -50.50 9.43 -47.49
CA PRO A 331 -50.82 8.27 -48.33
C PRO A 331 -50.04 8.33 -49.66
N PRO A 332 -49.82 7.18 -50.32
CA PRO A 332 -49.18 7.12 -51.63
C PRO A 332 -50.13 7.68 -52.69
N ALA A 333 -49.62 8.59 -53.53
CA ALA A 333 -50.31 9.00 -54.75
C ALA A 333 -50.04 7.97 -55.87
N ALA A 334 -51.10 7.33 -56.36
CA ALA A 334 -51.19 6.75 -57.70
C ALA A 334 -51.94 7.78 -58.58
N ALA A 335 -51.73 7.99 -59.88
CA ALA A 335 -51.10 7.19 -60.93
C ALA A 335 -50.74 8.08 -62.17
N SER A 336 -49.85 7.54 -63.01
CA SER A 336 -49.80 7.60 -64.50
C SER A 336 -49.64 8.94 -65.25
N ASP A 337 -48.56 9.08 -66.04
CA ASP A 337 -48.67 8.97 -67.51
C ASP A 337 -47.31 8.77 -68.26
N LYS A 338 -47.32 7.80 -69.19
CA LYS A 338 -46.62 7.66 -70.50
C LYS A 338 -45.08 7.58 -70.65
N GLN A 339 -44.66 6.35 -70.97
CA GLN A 339 -43.91 5.89 -72.18
C GLN A 339 -42.85 6.79 -72.86
N LEU A 340 -41.59 6.30 -72.87
CA LEU A 340 -40.67 6.10 -74.02
C LEU A 340 -39.35 5.50 -73.46
N ALA A 341 -39.06 4.21 -73.68
CA ALA A 341 -38.09 3.66 -74.67
C ALA A 341 -36.63 4.08 -74.33
N VAL A 342 -35.57 3.27 -74.15
CA VAL A 342 -35.06 1.96 -74.61
C VAL A 342 -33.87 1.58 -73.64
N PRO A 343 -33.42 0.31 -73.52
CA PRO A 343 -32.52 -0.16 -72.45
C PRO A 343 -31.03 -0.17 -72.87
N VAL A 344 -30.12 -0.56 -71.96
CA VAL A 344 -28.91 -1.44 -72.17
C VAL A 344 -27.72 -1.09 -71.25
N VAL A 345 -27.45 -2.02 -70.31
CA VAL A 345 -26.14 -2.64 -69.96
C VAL A 345 -25.10 -1.93 -69.06
N ALA A 346 -24.58 -2.75 -68.13
CA ALA A 346 -23.26 -2.71 -67.44
C ALA A 346 -23.05 -1.64 -66.36
N ALA A 347 -22.34 -1.84 -65.26
CA ALA A 347 -21.64 -2.97 -64.64
C ALA A 347 -21.31 -2.47 -63.22
N GLU A 348 -21.44 -3.27 -62.16
CA GLU A 348 -20.31 -4.05 -61.62
C GLU A 348 -18.94 -3.37 -61.77
N ALA A 349 -18.76 -2.15 -61.26
CA ALA A 349 -17.45 -1.50 -61.25
C ALA A 349 -17.31 -0.35 -60.22
N THR A 350 -17.86 -0.45 -59.01
CA THR A 350 -17.58 0.57 -57.96
C THR A 350 -17.33 0.02 -56.56
N ALA A 351 -17.36 -1.32 -56.38
CA ALA A 351 -16.98 -1.95 -55.11
C ALA A 351 -15.45 -2.08 -54.90
N ALA A 352 -14.63 -1.87 -55.95
CA ALA A 352 -13.17 -2.02 -55.87
C ALA A 352 -12.39 -0.72 -55.60
N ALA A 353 -13.03 0.46 -55.62
CA ALA A 353 -12.34 1.75 -55.47
C ALA A 353 -12.35 2.31 -54.03
N ALA A 354 -13.15 1.75 -53.11
CA ALA A 354 -13.22 2.22 -51.72
C ALA A 354 -12.15 1.61 -50.80
N ALA A 355 -11.51 0.49 -51.20
CA ALA A 355 -10.47 -0.17 -50.40
C ALA A 355 -9.08 0.47 -50.53
N ALA A 356 -8.83 1.31 -51.54
CA ALA A 356 -7.52 1.94 -51.77
C ALA A 356 -7.36 3.34 -51.13
N ALA A 357 -8.41 3.91 -50.53
CA ALA A 357 -8.38 5.26 -49.95
C ALA A 357 -8.17 5.31 -48.42
N ALA A 358 -8.19 4.16 -47.73
CA ALA A 358 -8.03 4.09 -46.27
C ALA A 358 -6.58 3.88 -45.80
N GLN A 359 -5.64 3.60 -46.72
CA GLN A 359 -4.25 3.25 -46.38
C GLN A 359 -3.23 4.36 -46.65
N ARG A 360 -3.70 5.60 -46.89
CA ARG A 360 -2.85 6.79 -47.12
C ARG A 360 -3.12 7.96 -46.16
N ARG A 361 -3.84 7.73 -45.06
CA ARG A 361 -4.05 8.72 -43.99
C ARG A 361 -4.03 8.08 -42.61
N ARG A 362 -2.86 7.60 -42.17
CA ARG A 362 -2.33 7.69 -40.80
C ARG A 362 -0.95 7.08 -40.71
#